data_AF-A0A8T2A1J1-F1
#
_entry.id   AF-A0A8T2A1J1-F1
#
_cell.length_a   1.000
_cell.length_b   1.000
_cell.length_c   1.000
_cell.angle_alpha   90.00
_cell.angle_beta   90.00
_cell.angle_gamma   90.00
#
_symmetry.space_group_name_H-M   'P 1'
#
loop_
_entity.id
_entity.type
_entity.pdbx_description
1 polymer ?
#
loop_
_entity_poly.entity_id
_entity_poly.type
_entity_poly.pdbx_seq_one_letter_code
_entity_poly.pdbx_strand_id
1 'polypeptide(L)'
;MLKFAKHLARTNLHFTLATTEQARDLLSSTADKPHRPVDLAFFPDGLPKDDPRDPDTLAKSLRKVGAKNLSKIIKEKRFDCIVSVPFTPWVPAVAAAHNIPCAILWIQACGAFSVYYRYYMKTNPFPDLEDLNQTVELPSLPLLEVRDLPSMMLPSHGVQVNKLMAEFVDCLKDVKWVLVNSFYELESEIIESMSDLKPIIPIGPLVSPFLLGIEVEKTQDGKNLDMWKSDDYCMEWLDKQARSSVVYISFGSILKSSENQVEIIAKALKNRGVSFLWVIRPKEKGENVQVLQEMVKEGKGVVTEWCQQEKILSHMAISCFVMHCGWNSTIETVVAYPLDARLLVDVFGIGVRMKNDAVDGELKVEEVERCIEAVTEGSAAADMRRRATELKHAARSAMAPGGSSALNLDSFISDITII
;
A
#
# COMPACT_ATOMS: atom_id res chain seq x y z
N MET A 1 6.51 -2.84 -7.13
CA MET A 1 7.53 -2.97 -8.20
C MET A 1 8.89 -3.41 -7.69
N LEU A 2 9.61 -2.61 -6.89
CA LEU A 2 10.95 -3.03 -6.44
C LEU A 2 10.92 -4.29 -5.55
N LYS A 3 10.03 -4.35 -4.55
CA LYS A 3 9.85 -5.56 -3.72
C LYS A 3 9.46 -6.79 -4.56
N PHE A 4 8.62 -6.60 -5.58
CA PHE A 4 8.28 -7.63 -6.57
C PHE A 4 9.52 -8.15 -7.30
N ALA A 5 10.33 -7.25 -7.87
CA ALA A 5 11.57 -7.64 -8.55
C ALA A 5 12.56 -8.36 -7.61
N LYS A 6 12.67 -7.92 -6.34
CA LYS A 6 13.50 -8.59 -5.33
C LYS A 6 13.03 -10.01 -5.01
N HIS A 7 11.72 -10.23 -4.89
CA HIS A 7 11.17 -11.58 -4.68
C HIS A 7 11.47 -12.51 -5.86
N LEU A 8 11.52 -11.96 -7.07
CA LEU A 8 11.87 -12.68 -8.29
C LEU A 8 13.38 -12.79 -8.56
N ALA A 9 14.23 -12.04 -7.87
CA ALA A 9 15.67 -11.99 -8.13
C ALA A 9 16.41 -13.33 -7.88
N ARG A 10 15.73 -14.31 -7.29
CA ARG A 10 16.22 -15.69 -7.13
C ARG A 10 16.13 -16.53 -8.41
N THR A 11 15.50 -15.99 -9.45
CA THR A 11 15.38 -16.63 -10.77
C THR A 11 16.42 -16.10 -11.73
N ASN A 12 16.71 -16.83 -12.82
CA ASN A 12 17.59 -16.38 -13.91
C ASN A 12 16.96 -15.24 -14.76
N LEU A 13 16.02 -14.48 -14.20
CA LEU A 13 15.35 -13.38 -14.86
C LEU A 13 16.13 -12.08 -14.68
N HIS A 14 16.14 -11.29 -15.76
CA HIS A 14 16.75 -9.98 -15.76
C HIS A 14 15.68 -8.89 -15.59
N PHE A 15 15.74 -8.10 -14.52
CA PHE A 15 14.77 -7.03 -14.27
C PHE A 15 15.28 -5.66 -14.70
N THR A 16 14.43 -4.87 -15.37
CA THR A 16 14.66 -3.45 -15.61
C THR A 16 13.49 -2.64 -15.06
N LEU A 17 13.75 -1.80 -14.07
CA LEU A 17 12.77 -0.86 -13.54
C LEU A 17 12.84 0.45 -14.33
N ALA A 18 11.84 0.68 -15.18
CA ALA A 18 11.66 1.94 -15.86
C ALA A 18 10.94 2.94 -14.94
N THR A 19 11.53 4.11 -14.71
CA THR A 19 10.93 5.18 -13.89
C THR A 19 11.32 6.57 -14.40
N THR A 20 10.73 7.63 -13.86
CA THR A 20 10.99 9.00 -14.30
C THR A 20 12.38 9.47 -13.87
N GLU A 21 12.94 10.44 -14.61
CA GLU A 21 14.20 11.09 -14.23
C GLU A 21 14.14 11.80 -12.88
N GLN A 22 12.96 12.22 -12.41
CA GLN A 22 12.83 12.75 -11.05
C GLN A 22 13.12 11.67 -10.00
N ALA A 23 12.66 10.44 -10.22
CA ALA A 23 12.97 9.32 -9.32
C ALA A 23 14.48 9.02 -9.33
N ARG A 24 15.17 9.17 -10.46
CA ARG A 24 16.65 9.11 -10.51
C ARG A 24 17.28 10.12 -9.55
N ASP A 25 16.83 11.37 -9.60
CA ASP A 25 17.40 12.46 -8.80
C ASP A 25 17.16 12.24 -7.29
N LEU A 26 16.05 11.59 -6.92
CA LEU A 26 15.80 11.15 -5.54
C LEU A 26 16.69 9.96 -5.15
N LEU A 27 16.86 8.98 -6.02
CA LEU A 27 17.69 7.78 -5.79
C LEU A 27 19.21 8.07 -5.81
N SER A 28 19.66 9.08 -6.56
CA SER A 28 21.07 9.48 -6.61
C SER A 28 21.50 10.22 -5.34
N SER A 29 20.56 10.79 -4.59
CA SER A 29 20.81 11.34 -3.25
C SER A 29 21.10 10.25 -2.19
N THR A 30 20.84 8.97 -2.51
CA THR A 30 20.95 7.84 -1.58
C THR A 30 21.92 6.73 -1.99
N ALA A 31 22.62 6.79 -3.13
CA ALA A 31 23.46 5.65 -3.57
C ALA A 31 24.79 5.98 -4.28
N ASP A 32 25.89 5.52 -3.69
CA ASP A 32 27.10 5.09 -4.40
C ASP A 32 26.90 3.69 -5.04
N LYS A 33 27.65 3.43 -6.13
CA LYS A 33 27.73 2.27 -7.09
C LYS A 33 27.81 0.83 -6.49
N PRO A 34 27.96 -0.30 -7.24
CA PRO A 34 27.59 -0.68 -8.63
C PRO A 34 26.85 -2.05 -8.79
N HIS A 35 26.42 -2.74 -7.73
CA HIS A 35 25.74 -4.05 -7.87
C HIS A 35 24.27 -3.95 -7.49
N ARG A 36 23.38 -3.91 -8.49
CA ARG A 36 21.93 -3.95 -8.26
C ARG A 36 21.36 -5.20 -8.95
N PRO A 37 20.48 -5.95 -8.28
CA PRO A 37 19.76 -7.06 -8.91
C PRO A 37 18.73 -6.59 -9.97
N VAL A 38 18.57 -5.27 -10.14
CA VAL A 38 17.61 -4.63 -11.04
C VAL A 38 18.30 -3.49 -11.78
N ASP A 39 18.31 -3.55 -13.11
CA ASP A 39 18.70 -2.42 -13.97
C ASP A 39 17.70 -1.28 -13.81
N LEU A 40 18.17 -0.05 -13.90
CA LEU A 40 17.30 1.12 -13.93
C LEU A 40 17.30 1.76 -15.32
N ALA A 41 16.11 2.01 -15.85
CA ALA A 41 15.90 2.83 -17.04
C ALA A 41 15.17 4.10 -16.65
N PHE A 42 15.68 5.26 -17.09
CA PHE A 42 15.09 6.55 -16.76
C PHE A 42 14.53 7.25 -17.99
N PHE A 43 13.37 7.88 -17.84
CA PHE A 43 12.75 8.65 -18.92
C PHE A 43 12.16 9.98 -18.43
N PRO A 44 12.10 11.02 -19.27
CA PRO A 44 11.53 12.30 -18.87
C PRO A 44 10.02 12.17 -18.67
N ASP A 45 9.50 12.78 -17.61
CA ASP A 45 8.05 12.86 -17.34
C ASP A 45 7.35 13.94 -18.17
N GLY A 46 8.12 14.77 -18.89
CA GLY A 46 7.63 15.85 -19.74
C GLY A 46 7.36 17.16 -19.01
N LEU A 47 7.67 17.24 -17.71
CA LEU A 47 7.47 18.42 -16.88
C LEU A 47 8.80 19.13 -16.57
N PRO A 48 8.77 20.46 -16.33
CA PRO A 48 9.92 21.19 -15.83
C PRO A 48 10.50 20.59 -14.52
N LYS A 49 11.78 20.84 -14.25
CA LYS A 49 12.44 20.26 -13.06
C LYS A 49 11.82 20.79 -11.76
N ASP A 50 11.45 22.06 -11.74
CA ASP A 50 10.83 22.80 -10.64
C ASP A 50 9.33 22.56 -10.48
N ASP A 51 8.69 21.83 -11.40
CA ASP A 51 7.27 21.49 -11.31
C ASP A 51 6.98 20.66 -10.03
N PRO A 52 5.95 21.01 -9.24
CA PRO A 52 5.61 20.30 -8.02
C PRO A 52 5.09 18.87 -8.27
N ARG A 53 4.77 18.55 -9.53
CA ARG A 53 4.23 17.28 -10.03
C ARG A 53 3.01 16.86 -9.25
N ASP A 54 2.00 17.72 -9.25
CA ASP A 54 0.69 17.31 -8.76
C ASP A 54 0.22 16.07 -9.54
N PRO A 55 -0.50 15.14 -8.89
CA PRO A 55 -0.84 13.85 -9.51
C PRO A 55 -1.55 13.97 -10.87
N ASP A 56 -2.42 14.96 -11.04
CA ASP A 56 -3.21 15.15 -12.26
C ASP A 56 -2.35 15.68 -13.40
N THR A 57 -1.50 16.68 -13.14
CA THR A 57 -0.55 17.23 -14.11
C THR A 57 0.46 16.17 -14.55
N LEU A 58 1.00 15.42 -13.59
CA LEU A 58 1.92 14.32 -13.88
C LEU A 58 1.23 13.24 -14.74
N ALA A 59 0.02 12.81 -14.38
CA ALA A 59 -0.72 11.82 -15.16
C ALA A 59 -1.01 12.31 -16.58
N LYS A 60 -1.42 13.57 -16.77
CA LYS A 60 -1.65 14.17 -18.10
C LYS A 60 -0.36 14.25 -18.92
N SER A 61 0.76 14.62 -18.31
CA SER A 61 2.04 14.68 -19.00
C SER A 61 2.52 13.29 -19.42
N LEU A 62 2.48 12.32 -18.50
CA LEU A 62 2.84 10.93 -18.78
C LEU A 62 1.96 10.29 -19.86
N ARG A 63 0.67 10.64 -19.97
CA ARG A 63 -0.17 10.21 -21.09
C ARG A 63 0.36 10.70 -22.44
N LYS A 64 0.94 11.91 -22.48
CA LYS A 64 1.47 12.51 -23.73
C LYS A 64 2.85 11.95 -24.10
N VAL A 65 3.75 11.81 -23.13
CA VAL A 65 5.16 11.47 -23.40
C VAL A 65 5.51 10.03 -23.06
N GLY A 66 4.80 9.40 -22.12
CA GLY A 66 5.10 8.10 -21.56
C GLY A 66 5.08 6.98 -22.59
N ALA A 67 4.08 6.94 -23.47
CA ALA A 67 3.99 5.90 -24.50
C ALA A 67 5.18 5.93 -25.49
N LYS A 68 5.61 7.14 -25.88
CA LYS A 68 6.78 7.36 -26.73
C LYS A 68 8.06 6.94 -26.02
N ASN A 69 8.20 7.30 -24.75
CA ASN A 69 9.36 6.98 -23.93
C ASN A 69 9.49 5.47 -23.68
N LEU A 70 8.39 4.81 -23.31
CA LEU A 70 8.37 3.36 -23.13
C LEU A 70 8.72 2.63 -24.44
N SER A 71 8.14 3.06 -25.56
CA SER A 71 8.49 2.51 -26.88
C SER A 71 9.96 2.67 -27.23
N LYS A 72 10.61 3.75 -26.78
CA LYS A 72 12.05 3.95 -26.97
C LYS A 72 12.86 2.94 -26.16
N ILE A 73 12.51 2.76 -24.88
CA ILE A 73 13.17 1.78 -23.99
C ILE A 73 13.05 0.36 -24.57
N ILE A 74 11.86 -0.03 -25.05
CA ILE A 74 11.62 -1.35 -25.68
C ILE A 74 12.45 -1.56 -26.95
N LYS A 75 12.78 -0.50 -27.70
CA LYS A 75 13.61 -0.60 -28.91
C LYS A 75 15.10 -0.72 -28.61
N GLU A 76 15.54 -0.24 -27.46
CA GLU A 76 16.94 -0.31 -27.02
C GLU A 76 17.29 -1.66 -26.39
N LYS A 77 16.30 -2.34 -25.79
CA LYS A 77 16.46 -3.65 -25.16
C LYS A 77 15.20 -4.49 -25.38
N ARG A 78 15.36 -5.77 -25.74
CA ARG A 78 14.24 -6.71 -25.85
C ARG A 78 13.73 -7.08 -24.46
N PHE A 79 12.40 -7.11 -24.30
CA PHE A 79 11.72 -7.58 -23.09
C PHE A 79 10.71 -8.65 -23.44
N ASP A 80 10.70 -9.74 -22.66
CA ASP A 80 9.76 -10.84 -22.87
C ASP A 80 8.43 -10.62 -22.14
N CYS A 81 8.39 -9.69 -21.17
CA CYS A 81 7.18 -9.26 -20.49
C CYS A 81 7.31 -7.83 -19.97
N ILE A 82 6.19 -7.10 -19.94
CA ILE A 82 6.07 -5.80 -19.27
C ILE A 82 5.12 -5.95 -18.07
N VAL A 83 5.57 -5.50 -16.89
CA VAL A 83 4.74 -5.42 -15.69
C VAL A 83 4.49 -3.95 -15.37
N SER A 84 3.21 -3.56 -15.31
CA SER A 84 2.78 -2.18 -15.07
C SER A 84 1.90 -2.08 -13.82
N VAL A 85 1.56 -0.86 -13.42
CA VAL A 85 0.66 -0.55 -12.30
C VAL A 85 -0.63 0.09 -12.82
N PRO A 86 -1.75 0.06 -12.07
CA PRO A 86 -3.05 0.52 -12.56
C PRO A 86 -3.11 2.00 -12.99
N PHE A 87 -2.19 2.85 -12.53
CA PHE A 87 -2.18 4.28 -12.82
C PHE A 87 -1.52 4.67 -14.15
N THR A 88 -1.07 3.69 -14.93
CA THR A 88 -0.52 3.89 -16.27
C THR A 88 -1.28 3.05 -17.30
N PRO A 89 -2.58 3.33 -17.53
CA PRO A 89 -3.45 2.51 -18.39
C PRO A 89 -3.04 2.51 -19.87
N TRP A 90 -2.13 3.40 -20.26
CA TRP A 90 -1.53 3.45 -21.61
C TRP A 90 -0.44 2.39 -21.83
N VAL A 91 0.11 1.79 -20.79
CA VAL A 91 1.22 0.82 -20.90
C VAL A 91 0.82 -0.48 -21.62
N PRO A 92 -0.33 -1.13 -21.30
CA PRO A 92 -0.75 -2.34 -22.01
C PRO A 92 -0.88 -2.16 -23.52
N ALA A 93 -1.44 -1.04 -23.98
CA ALA A 93 -1.55 -0.74 -25.41
C ALA A 93 -0.18 -0.61 -26.10
N VAL A 94 0.81 -0.01 -25.42
CA VAL A 94 2.19 0.07 -25.93
C VAL A 94 2.81 -1.33 -26.00
N ALA A 95 2.65 -2.15 -24.96
CA ALA A 95 3.16 -3.51 -24.93
C ALA A 95 2.57 -4.34 -26.09
N ALA A 96 1.25 -4.27 -26.29
CA ALA A 96 0.56 -4.93 -27.40
C ALA A 96 1.07 -4.48 -28.78
N ALA A 97 1.32 -3.18 -28.98
CA ALA A 97 1.87 -2.66 -30.23
C ALA A 97 3.29 -3.17 -30.56
N HIS A 98 4.04 -3.62 -29.55
CA HIS A 98 5.35 -4.27 -29.72
C HIS A 98 5.28 -5.80 -29.62
N ASN A 99 4.09 -6.39 -29.56
CA ASN A 99 3.86 -7.83 -29.35
C ASN A 99 4.52 -8.38 -28.08
N ILE A 100 4.55 -7.59 -27.01
CA ILE A 100 5.08 -7.98 -25.70
C ILE A 100 3.90 -8.23 -24.77
N PRO A 101 3.81 -9.39 -24.11
CA PRO A 101 2.73 -9.66 -23.16
C PRO A 101 2.84 -8.75 -21.94
N CYS A 102 1.69 -8.27 -21.47
CA CYS A 102 1.60 -7.33 -20.35
C CYS A 102 0.94 -7.97 -19.13
N ALA A 103 1.51 -7.74 -17.95
CA ALA A 103 0.88 -7.95 -16.67
C ALA A 103 0.60 -6.63 -15.96
N ILE A 104 -0.50 -6.57 -15.20
CA ILE A 104 -0.72 -5.54 -14.21
C ILE A 104 -0.38 -6.10 -12.84
N LEU A 105 0.46 -5.38 -12.10
CA LEU A 105 0.59 -5.52 -10.66
C LEU A 105 -0.43 -4.60 -9.98
N TRP A 106 -1.55 -5.17 -9.55
CA TRP A 106 -2.52 -4.50 -8.70
C TRP A 106 -1.96 -4.34 -7.29
N ILE A 107 -1.99 -3.11 -6.80
CA ILE A 107 -1.35 -2.71 -5.54
C ILE A 107 -2.36 -2.36 -4.44
N GLN A 108 -3.62 -2.80 -4.60
CA GLN A 108 -4.65 -2.72 -3.57
C GLN A 108 -5.21 -4.12 -3.27
N ALA A 109 -6.20 -4.22 -2.39
CA ALA A 109 -6.91 -5.47 -2.06
C ALA A 109 -7.58 -6.09 -3.30
N CYS A 110 -7.73 -7.41 -3.33
CA CYS A 110 -8.54 -8.11 -4.34
C CYS A 110 -9.99 -7.61 -4.31
N GLY A 111 -10.53 -7.30 -3.12
CA GLY A 111 -11.87 -6.71 -2.96
C GLY A 111 -12.03 -5.41 -3.75
N ALA A 112 -11.04 -4.50 -3.66
CA ALA A 112 -11.08 -3.25 -4.41
C ALA A 112 -11.05 -3.49 -5.92
N PHE A 113 -10.22 -4.43 -6.41
CA PHE A 113 -10.20 -4.81 -7.82
C PHE A 113 -11.57 -5.33 -8.28
N SER A 114 -12.19 -6.22 -7.51
CA SER A 114 -13.53 -6.76 -7.78
C SER A 114 -14.57 -5.64 -7.92
N VAL A 115 -14.58 -4.67 -6.99
CA VAL A 115 -15.50 -3.53 -7.05
C VAL A 115 -15.28 -2.68 -8.32
N TYR A 116 -14.03 -2.27 -8.60
CA TYR A 116 -13.71 -1.48 -9.79
C TYR A 116 -14.13 -2.20 -11.07
N TYR A 117 -13.75 -3.47 -11.20
CA TYR A 117 -14.04 -4.26 -12.38
C TYR A 117 -15.56 -4.37 -12.59
N ARG A 118 -16.31 -4.76 -11.54
CA ARG A 118 -17.76 -4.96 -11.62
C ARG A 118 -18.51 -3.68 -11.96
N TYR A 119 -18.08 -2.55 -11.40
CA TYR A 119 -18.67 -1.24 -11.68
C TYR A 119 -18.45 -0.80 -13.12
N TYR A 120 -17.18 -0.74 -13.57
CA TYR A 120 -16.87 -0.20 -14.89
C TYR A 120 -17.22 -1.15 -16.03
N MET A 121 -17.15 -2.47 -15.82
CA MET A 121 -17.64 -3.49 -16.77
C MET A 121 -19.15 -3.73 -16.69
N LYS A 122 -19.84 -3.11 -15.73
CA LYS A 122 -21.29 -3.22 -15.50
C LYS A 122 -21.76 -4.67 -15.33
N THR A 123 -20.97 -5.51 -14.66
CA THR A 123 -21.33 -6.92 -14.40
C THR A 123 -22.30 -7.05 -13.22
N ASN A 124 -22.42 -6.00 -12.40
CA ASN A 124 -23.29 -5.94 -11.23
C ASN A 124 -23.98 -4.57 -11.16
N PRO A 125 -25.17 -4.48 -10.57
CA PRO A 125 -25.83 -3.20 -10.33
C PRO A 125 -25.09 -2.40 -9.25
N PHE A 126 -25.02 -1.09 -9.44
CA PHE A 126 -24.54 -0.14 -8.43
C PHE A 126 -25.59 0.97 -8.26
N PRO A 127 -25.75 1.48 -7.04
CA PRO A 127 -26.59 2.64 -6.76
C PRO A 127 -26.01 3.93 -7.33
N ASP A 128 -26.71 5.04 -7.08
CA ASP A 128 -26.14 6.37 -7.27
C ASP A 128 -24.96 6.57 -6.31
N LEU A 129 -23.77 6.83 -6.87
CA LEU A 129 -22.56 7.03 -6.08
C LEU A 129 -22.53 8.40 -5.37
N GLU A 130 -23.47 9.29 -5.66
CA GLU A 130 -23.64 10.56 -4.93
C GLU A 130 -24.32 10.34 -3.56
N ASP A 131 -25.14 9.30 -3.41
CA ASP A 131 -25.80 9.00 -2.13
C ASP A 131 -24.99 8.01 -1.30
N LEU A 132 -24.16 8.57 -0.42
CA LEU A 132 -23.24 7.84 0.46
C LEU A 132 -23.92 6.87 1.45
N ASN A 133 -25.25 6.89 1.59
CA ASN A 133 -26.00 5.98 2.46
C ASN A 133 -26.62 4.80 1.71
N GLN A 134 -26.63 4.82 0.37
CA GLN A 134 -27.14 3.68 -0.40
C GLN A 134 -26.22 2.48 -0.24
N THR A 135 -26.80 1.30 -0.35
CA THR A 135 -26.08 0.03 -0.17
C THR A 135 -25.78 -0.64 -1.51
N VAL A 136 -24.71 -1.42 -1.52
CA VAL A 136 -24.24 -2.23 -2.65
C VAL A 136 -23.98 -3.64 -2.15
N GLU A 137 -24.64 -4.60 -2.78
CA GLU A 137 -24.38 -6.02 -2.55
C GLU A 137 -23.55 -6.56 -3.71
N LEU A 138 -22.40 -7.15 -3.39
CA LEU A 138 -21.46 -7.69 -4.37
C LEU A 138 -21.05 -9.12 -3.95
N PRO A 139 -20.77 -10.01 -4.92
CA PRO A 139 -20.31 -11.37 -4.60
C PRO A 139 -19.07 -11.37 -3.72
N SER A 140 -19.08 -12.21 -2.69
CA SER A 140 -17.96 -12.45 -1.77
C SER A 140 -17.48 -11.20 -1.02
N LEU A 141 -18.32 -10.18 -0.90
CA LEU A 141 -18.08 -8.97 -0.11
C LEU A 141 -19.21 -8.80 0.91
N PRO A 142 -18.93 -8.24 2.10
CA PRO A 142 -19.99 -7.85 3.03
C PRO A 142 -20.88 -6.79 2.38
N LEU A 143 -22.10 -6.60 2.91
CA LEU A 143 -22.96 -5.50 2.48
C LEU A 143 -22.22 -4.17 2.65
N LEU A 144 -22.03 -3.45 1.55
CA LEU A 144 -21.32 -2.17 1.53
C LEU A 144 -22.32 -1.02 1.47
N GLU A 145 -21.99 0.11 2.08
CA GLU A 145 -22.56 1.41 1.74
C GLU A 145 -21.71 2.07 0.65
N VAL A 146 -22.26 3.04 -0.09
CA VAL A 146 -21.52 3.78 -1.12
C VAL A 146 -20.26 4.43 -0.55
N ARG A 147 -20.30 4.94 0.69
CA ARG A 147 -19.12 5.52 1.37
C ARG A 147 -17.98 4.52 1.63
N ASP A 148 -18.22 3.24 1.39
CA ASP A 148 -17.30 2.13 1.66
C ASP A 148 -16.58 1.68 0.40
N LEU A 149 -17.10 2.09 -0.75
CA LEU A 149 -16.50 1.83 -2.04
C LEU A 149 -15.12 2.51 -2.11
N PRO A 150 -14.20 1.98 -2.95
CA PRO A 150 -12.91 2.58 -3.16
C PRO A 150 -13.03 4.08 -3.45
N SER A 151 -12.33 4.91 -2.68
CA SER A 151 -12.56 6.35 -2.66
C SER A 151 -12.37 7.02 -4.03
N MET A 152 -11.46 6.48 -4.86
CA MET A 152 -11.23 6.92 -6.24
C MET A 152 -12.38 6.63 -7.21
N MET A 153 -13.46 5.97 -6.78
CA MET A 153 -14.73 5.84 -7.53
C MET A 153 -15.72 6.93 -7.15
N LEU A 154 -15.55 7.55 -5.97
CA LEU A 154 -16.52 8.48 -5.44
C LEU A 154 -16.41 9.83 -6.16
N PRO A 155 -17.54 10.51 -6.41
CA PRO A 155 -17.57 11.82 -7.06
C PRO A 155 -16.63 12.86 -6.43
N SER A 156 -16.42 12.77 -5.10
CA SER A 156 -15.53 13.63 -4.32
C SER A 156 -14.07 13.64 -4.77
N HIS A 157 -13.61 12.58 -5.45
CA HIS A 157 -12.23 12.49 -5.96
C HIS A 157 -12.07 13.10 -7.37
N GLY A 158 -13.17 13.58 -7.96
CA GLY A 158 -13.16 14.32 -9.21
C GLY A 158 -13.16 13.45 -10.46
N VAL A 159 -13.62 14.06 -11.55
CA VAL A 159 -13.86 13.39 -12.83
C VAL A 159 -12.59 12.78 -13.45
N GLN A 160 -11.42 13.37 -13.19
CA GLN A 160 -10.16 12.89 -13.78
C GLN A 160 -9.71 11.55 -13.18
N VAL A 161 -9.86 11.37 -11.86
CA VAL A 161 -9.54 10.12 -11.17
C VAL A 161 -10.52 9.02 -11.60
N ASN A 162 -11.81 9.34 -11.66
CA ASN A 162 -12.83 8.42 -12.17
C ASN A 162 -12.54 7.98 -13.63
N LYS A 163 -12.11 8.92 -14.48
CA LYS A 163 -11.69 8.61 -15.86
C LYS A 163 -10.46 7.72 -15.90
N LEU A 164 -9.47 7.96 -15.06
CA LEU A 164 -8.27 7.11 -14.96
C LEU A 164 -8.64 5.67 -14.58
N MET A 165 -9.54 5.48 -13.61
CA MET A 165 -9.99 4.15 -13.20
C MET A 165 -10.83 3.45 -14.27
N ALA A 166 -11.67 4.19 -15.00
CA ALA A 166 -12.39 3.65 -16.16
C ALA A 166 -11.42 3.18 -17.27
N GLU A 167 -10.41 3.99 -17.60
CA GLU A 167 -9.36 3.63 -18.58
C GLU A 167 -8.52 2.44 -18.11
N PHE A 168 -8.25 2.34 -16.81
CA PHE A 168 -7.59 1.17 -16.23
C PHE A 168 -8.40 -0.11 -16.46
N VAL A 169 -9.70 -0.10 -16.18
CA VAL A 169 -10.53 -1.29 -16.39
C VAL A 169 -10.64 -1.63 -17.88
N ASP A 170 -10.78 -0.63 -18.76
CA ASP A 170 -10.81 -0.86 -20.21
C ASP A 170 -9.50 -1.49 -20.75
N CYS A 171 -8.34 -1.08 -20.22
CA CYS A 171 -7.06 -1.63 -20.70
C CYS A 171 -6.80 -3.07 -20.25
N LEU A 172 -7.60 -3.62 -19.32
CA LEU A 172 -7.48 -5.03 -18.89
C LEU A 172 -7.74 -6.04 -20.01
N LYS A 173 -8.38 -5.64 -21.11
CA LYS A 173 -8.52 -6.49 -22.31
C LYS A 173 -7.18 -6.82 -22.98
N ASP A 174 -6.19 -5.94 -22.84
CA ASP A 174 -4.84 -6.10 -23.39
C ASP A 174 -3.84 -6.66 -22.36
N VAL A 175 -4.33 -7.03 -21.17
CA VAL A 175 -3.53 -7.53 -20.05
C VAL A 175 -3.70 -9.04 -19.94
N LYS A 176 -2.60 -9.79 -19.98
CA LYS A 176 -2.63 -11.25 -19.87
C LYS A 176 -2.73 -11.71 -18.41
N TRP A 177 -2.01 -11.06 -17.49
CA TRP A 177 -2.03 -11.42 -16.07
C TRP A 177 -2.38 -10.24 -15.17
N VAL A 178 -3.27 -10.47 -14.20
CA VAL A 178 -3.53 -9.53 -13.10
C VAL A 178 -2.88 -10.10 -11.85
N LEU A 179 -1.66 -9.69 -11.59
CA LEU A 179 -0.90 -10.04 -10.41
C LEU A 179 -1.34 -9.13 -9.26
N VAL A 180 -1.52 -9.66 -8.05
CA VAL A 180 -1.96 -8.86 -6.90
C VAL A 180 -1.03 -9.00 -5.73
N ASN A 181 -0.71 -7.86 -5.10
CA ASN A 181 -0.02 -7.83 -3.82
C ASN A 181 -0.96 -8.25 -2.67
N SER A 182 -1.46 -9.48 -2.71
CA SER A 182 -2.29 -10.15 -1.70
C SER A 182 -1.96 -11.65 -1.76
N PHE A 183 -2.53 -12.45 -0.86
CA PHE A 183 -2.35 -13.91 -0.84
C PHE A 183 -3.70 -14.61 -0.79
N TYR A 184 -3.75 -15.84 -1.31
CA TYR A 184 -5.01 -16.55 -1.52
C TYR A 184 -5.79 -16.74 -0.22
N GLU A 185 -5.11 -17.13 0.86
CA GLU A 185 -5.71 -17.38 2.17
C GLU A 185 -6.32 -16.12 2.81
N LEU A 186 -5.97 -14.91 2.33
CA LEU A 186 -6.52 -13.65 2.85
C LEU A 186 -7.85 -13.27 2.20
N GLU A 187 -8.01 -13.54 0.90
CA GLU A 187 -9.12 -13.01 0.09
C GLU A 187 -9.71 -14.09 -0.84
N SER A 188 -9.67 -15.37 -0.44
CA SER A 188 -10.00 -16.54 -1.29
C SER A 188 -11.37 -16.44 -1.94
N GLU A 189 -12.41 -16.12 -1.18
CA GLU A 189 -13.78 -15.99 -1.69
C GLU A 189 -13.90 -14.91 -2.79
N ILE A 190 -13.17 -13.80 -2.64
CA ILE A 190 -13.16 -12.71 -3.62
C ILE A 190 -12.40 -13.14 -4.87
N ILE A 191 -11.25 -13.79 -4.70
CA ILE A 191 -10.42 -14.31 -5.80
C ILE A 191 -11.23 -15.31 -6.64
N GLU A 192 -11.93 -16.23 -5.98
CA GLU A 192 -12.80 -17.20 -6.62
C GLU A 192 -13.97 -16.53 -7.35
N SER A 193 -14.60 -15.50 -6.77
CA SER A 193 -15.70 -14.76 -7.42
C SER A 193 -15.31 -14.09 -8.74
N MET A 194 -14.01 -13.93 -8.99
CA MET A 194 -13.45 -13.25 -10.15
C MET A 194 -12.90 -14.21 -11.21
N SER A 195 -12.93 -15.53 -10.97
CA SER A 195 -12.40 -16.54 -11.91
C SER A 195 -13.07 -16.49 -13.28
N ASP A 196 -14.38 -16.26 -13.31
CA ASP A 196 -15.19 -16.23 -14.54
C ASP A 196 -15.26 -14.83 -15.17
N LEU A 197 -14.68 -13.82 -14.50
CA LEU A 197 -14.62 -12.44 -14.96
C LEU A 197 -13.22 -12.11 -15.45
N LYS A 198 -12.39 -11.53 -14.57
CA LYS A 198 -10.98 -11.28 -14.83
C LYS A 198 -10.17 -11.98 -13.72
N PRO A 199 -9.60 -13.17 -14.02
CA PRO A 199 -8.83 -13.93 -13.05
C PRO A 199 -7.74 -13.09 -12.39
N ILE A 200 -7.67 -13.21 -11.08
CA ILE A 200 -6.73 -12.53 -10.21
C ILE A 200 -5.71 -13.55 -9.74
N ILE A 201 -4.42 -13.18 -9.77
CA ILE A 201 -3.29 -14.05 -9.39
C ILE A 201 -2.58 -13.42 -8.18
N PRO A 202 -2.92 -13.84 -6.95
CA PRO A 202 -2.25 -13.37 -5.75
C PRO A 202 -0.80 -13.85 -5.71
N ILE A 203 0.14 -12.93 -5.53
CA ILE A 203 1.59 -13.21 -5.49
C ILE A 203 2.28 -12.59 -4.28
N GLY A 204 1.50 -12.09 -3.34
CA GLY A 204 1.96 -11.41 -2.14
C GLY A 204 1.97 -12.31 -0.91
N PRO A 205 2.23 -11.74 0.28
CA PRO A 205 2.53 -10.32 0.47
C PRO A 205 3.94 -9.95 -0.02
N LEU A 206 4.02 -8.92 -0.85
CA LEU A 206 5.26 -8.34 -1.36
C LEU A 206 5.88 -7.40 -0.32
N VAL A 207 6.25 -7.96 0.84
CA VAL A 207 6.95 -7.29 1.95
C VAL A 207 8.42 -7.65 1.96
N SER A 208 9.23 -7.04 2.85
CA SER A 208 10.63 -7.48 2.99
C SER A 208 10.73 -8.94 3.47
N PRO A 209 11.84 -9.64 3.13
CA PRO A 209 12.14 -10.96 3.67
C PRO A 209 12.16 -11.02 5.20
N PHE A 210 12.54 -9.91 5.86
CA PHE A 210 12.53 -9.78 7.32
C PHE A 210 11.13 -10.03 7.91
N LEU A 211 10.08 -9.44 7.35
CA LEU A 211 8.71 -9.64 7.81
C LEU A 211 8.25 -11.11 7.62
N LEU A 212 8.71 -11.74 6.54
CA LEU A 212 8.46 -13.16 6.26
C LEU A 212 9.25 -14.12 7.16
N GLY A 213 10.13 -13.62 8.05
CA GLY A 213 10.95 -14.47 8.91
C GLY A 213 12.05 -15.22 8.15
N ILE A 214 12.42 -14.74 6.96
CA ILE A 214 13.51 -15.30 6.17
C ILE A 214 14.81 -14.67 6.65
N GLU A 215 15.72 -15.48 7.19
CA GLU A 215 17.09 -15.06 7.47
C GLU A 215 17.79 -14.75 6.16
N VAL A 216 17.99 -13.47 5.87
CA VAL A 216 18.86 -13.04 4.77
C VAL A 216 20.27 -13.05 5.33
N GLU A 217 21.16 -13.85 4.77
CA GLU A 217 22.59 -13.73 5.06
C GLU A 217 22.99 -12.26 4.95
N LYS A 218 23.84 -11.77 5.86
CA LYS A 218 24.33 -10.38 5.90
C LYS A 218 25.18 -9.99 4.69
N THR A 219 25.01 -10.66 3.56
CA THR A 219 25.66 -10.40 2.29
C THR A 219 24.83 -9.41 1.48
N GLN A 220 25.29 -8.15 1.53
CA GLN A 220 25.14 -7.08 0.52
C GLN A 220 23.79 -6.38 0.32
N ASP A 221 22.64 -6.88 0.78
CA ASP A 221 21.34 -6.25 0.49
C ASP A 221 20.77 -5.35 1.60
N GLY A 222 21.56 -5.02 2.62
CA GLY A 222 21.17 -4.18 3.75
C GLY A 222 20.82 -2.72 3.41
N LYS A 223 20.93 -2.32 2.14
CA LYS A 223 20.47 -1.01 1.65
C LYS A 223 19.31 -1.24 0.69
N ASN A 224 18.10 -1.13 1.19
CA ASN A 224 16.95 -0.91 0.32
C ASN A 224 17.24 0.29 -0.60
N LEU A 225 16.73 0.27 -1.84
CA LEU A 225 16.55 1.51 -2.59
C LEU A 225 15.40 2.29 -1.92
N ASP A 226 15.64 2.72 -0.69
CA ASP A 226 14.75 3.62 0.01
C ASP A 226 15.00 5.00 -0.59
N MET A 227 13.92 5.62 -1.03
CA MET A 227 13.96 6.98 -1.59
C MET A 227 14.29 8.03 -0.51
N TRP A 228 14.30 7.63 0.76
CA TRP A 228 14.42 8.51 1.93
C TRP A 228 15.36 7.87 2.95
N LYS A 229 16.24 8.67 3.55
CA LYS A 229 17.10 8.22 4.66
C LYS A 229 16.23 7.97 5.88
N SER A 230 16.40 6.83 6.53
CA SER A 230 15.80 6.57 7.83
C SER A 230 16.73 7.05 8.93
N ASP A 231 16.16 7.69 9.93
CA ASP A 231 16.95 8.07 11.10
C ASP A 231 16.93 6.95 12.14
N ASP A 232 18.12 6.52 12.58
CA ASP A 232 18.30 5.40 13.52
C ASP A 232 17.73 5.70 14.92
N TYR A 233 17.54 6.98 15.27
CA TYR A 233 17.05 7.38 16.60
C TYR A 233 15.64 6.86 16.93
N CYS A 234 14.80 6.60 15.92
CA CYS A 234 13.47 6.02 16.13
C CYS A 234 13.57 4.64 16.77
N MET A 235 14.50 3.81 16.30
CA MET A 235 14.72 2.47 16.84
C MET A 235 15.36 2.54 18.23
N GLU A 236 16.37 3.39 18.42
CA GLU A 236 17.00 3.59 19.74
C GLU A 236 16.02 4.09 20.81
N TRP A 237 15.03 4.90 20.41
CA TRP A 237 13.97 5.34 21.31
C TRP A 237 12.99 4.21 21.65
N LEU A 238 12.61 3.41 20.65
CA LEU A 238 11.73 2.24 20.82
C LEU A 238 12.36 1.18 21.74
N ASP A 239 13.68 0.94 21.65
CA ASP A 239 14.42 -0.01 22.48
C ASP A 239 14.34 0.30 23.99
N LYS A 240 14.04 1.57 24.33
CA LYS A 240 13.91 2.04 25.72
C LYS A 240 12.48 1.96 26.26
N GLN A 241 11.52 1.59 25.42
CA GLN A 241 10.09 1.53 25.78
C GLN A 241 9.71 0.15 26.31
N ALA A 242 8.66 0.10 27.13
CA ALA A 242 8.10 -1.16 27.59
C ALA A 242 7.46 -1.94 26.42
N ARG A 243 7.31 -3.25 26.59
CA ARG A 243 6.62 -4.09 25.60
C ARG A 243 5.18 -3.63 25.46
N SER A 244 4.71 -3.51 24.22
CA SER A 244 3.34 -3.11 23.88
C SER A 244 2.88 -1.84 24.62
N SER A 245 3.70 -0.80 24.62
CA SER A 245 3.40 0.50 25.26
C SER A 245 3.37 1.70 24.31
N VAL A 246 3.64 1.51 23.02
CA VAL A 246 3.81 2.61 22.04
C VAL A 246 2.77 2.54 20.93
N VAL A 247 2.08 3.65 20.70
CA VAL A 247 1.21 3.86 19.54
C VAL A 247 2.03 4.33 18.35
N TYR A 248 2.08 3.55 17.27
CA TYR A 248 2.62 4.00 15.99
C TYR A 248 1.56 4.75 15.18
N ILE A 249 1.90 5.83 14.50
CA ILE A 249 0.94 6.64 13.74
C ILE A 249 1.55 7.02 12.39
N SER A 250 0.85 6.68 11.30
CA SER A 250 1.25 7.05 9.94
C SER A 250 0.06 7.03 8.98
N PHE A 251 -0.23 8.18 8.36
CA PHE A 251 -1.29 8.34 7.35
C PHE A 251 -0.80 8.14 5.91
N GLY A 252 0.36 7.51 5.75
CA GLY A 252 0.91 7.12 4.46
C GLY A 252 1.55 8.27 3.70
N SER A 253 1.60 8.15 2.38
CA SER A 253 2.38 9.05 1.53
C SER A 253 1.60 10.09 0.75
N ILE A 254 0.28 9.93 0.70
CA ILE A 254 -0.61 10.72 -0.16
C ILE A 254 -1.53 11.59 0.68
N LEU A 255 -2.14 11.02 1.71
CA LEU A 255 -3.08 11.74 2.55
C LEU A 255 -2.35 12.72 3.46
N LYS A 256 -2.96 13.89 3.63
CA LYS A 256 -2.59 14.87 4.64
C LYS A 256 -3.61 14.79 5.76
N SER A 257 -3.14 14.72 7.00
CA SER A 257 -4.00 14.96 8.15
C SER A 257 -4.38 16.44 8.23
N SER A 258 -5.62 16.74 8.61
CA SER A 258 -5.94 18.12 8.98
C SER A 258 -5.29 18.49 10.30
N GLU A 259 -5.02 19.78 10.53
CA GLU A 259 -4.44 20.24 11.80
C GLU A 259 -5.31 19.85 12.99
N ASN A 260 -6.63 19.94 12.83
CA ASN A 260 -7.60 19.53 13.86
C ASN A 260 -7.42 18.04 14.23
N GLN A 261 -7.24 17.16 13.24
CA GLN A 261 -7.02 15.73 13.49
C GLN A 261 -5.73 15.46 14.27
N VAL A 262 -4.64 16.18 13.96
CA VAL A 262 -3.36 16.00 14.67
C VAL A 262 -3.51 16.33 16.15
N GLU A 263 -4.16 17.45 16.45
CA GLU A 263 -4.38 17.91 17.81
C GLU A 263 -5.35 16.99 18.58
N ILE A 264 -6.41 16.50 17.93
CA ILE A 264 -7.37 15.55 18.52
C ILE A 264 -6.66 14.26 18.94
N ILE A 265 -5.85 13.68 18.05
CA ILE A 265 -5.11 12.45 18.35
C ILE A 265 -4.07 12.71 19.44
N ALA A 266 -3.35 13.83 19.39
CA ALA A 266 -2.37 14.18 20.43
C ALA A 266 -3.02 14.31 21.82
N LYS A 267 -4.21 14.91 21.92
CA LYS A 267 -4.99 14.99 23.15
C LYS A 267 -5.40 13.61 23.67
N ALA A 268 -5.90 12.73 22.80
CA ALA A 268 -6.27 11.37 23.17
C ALA A 268 -5.06 10.58 23.73
N LEU A 269 -3.89 10.68 23.08
CA LEU A 269 -2.66 10.05 23.56
C LEU A 269 -2.24 10.58 24.94
N LYS A 270 -2.31 11.90 25.15
CA LYS A 270 -1.99 12.56 26.42
C LYS A 270 -2.93 12.10 27.53
N ASN A 271 -4.24 12.08 27.28
CA ASN A 271 -5.26 11.64 28.24
C ASN A 271 -5.08 10.18 28.65
N ARG A 272 -4.75 9.30 27.69
CA ARG A 272 -4.47 7.88 27.95
C ARG A 272 -3.09 7.64 28.57
N GLY A 273 -2.22 8.64 28.60
CA GLY A 273 -0.85 8.52 29.11
C GLY A 273 0.03 7.56 28.30
N VAL A 274 -0.27 7.35 27.02
CA VAL A 274 0.44 6.41 26.16
C VAL A 274 1.55 7.10 25.38
N SER A 275 2.66 6.38 25.17
CA SER A 275 3.76 6.86 24.35
C SER A 275 3.48 6.65 22.87
N PHE A 276 4.09 7.45 22.00
CA PHE A 276 3.84 7.37 20.55
C PHE A 276 5.09 7.56 19.68
N LEU A 277 5.01 7.01 18.47
CA LEU A 277 5.91 7.32 17.36
C LEU A 277 5.05 7.74 16.17
N TRP A 278 5.19 8.98 15.73
CA TRP A 278 4.35 9.55 14.69
C TRP A 278 5.17 10.02 13.48
N VAL A 279 4.84 9.51 12.30
CA VAL A 279 5.35 10.03 11.03
C VAL A 279 4.51 11.22 10.57
N ILE A 280 5.08 12.43 10.58
CA ILE A 280 4.45 13.67 10.09
C ILE A 280 5.34 14.30 9.03
N ARG A 281 4.80 14.53 7.83
CA ARG A 281 5.58 15.08 6.73
C ARG A 281 5.74 16.60 6.84
N PRO A 282 6.78 17.21 6.25
CA PRO A 282 6.96 18.67 6.27
C PRO A 282 5.73 19.47 5.82
N LYS A 283 4.97 18.94 4.86
CA LYS A 283 3.76 19.57 4.30
C LYS A 283 2.52 19.45 5.20
N GLU A 284 2.64 18.79 6.35
CA GLU A 284 1.59 18.54 7.36
C GLU A 284 1.90 19.25 8.68
N LYS A 285 3.02 19.96 8.78
CA LYS A 285 3.37 20.78 9.96
C LYS A 285 2.49 22.02 9.98
N GLY A 286 1.34 21.93 10.65
CA GLY A 286 0.50 23.07 10.97
C GLY A 286 1.09 23.94 12.09
N GLU A 287 0.58 25.16 12.23
CA GLU A 287 1.01 26.11 13.27
C GLU A 287 0.45 25.75 14.67
N ASN A 288 -0.54 24.85 14.77
CA ASN A 288 -1.30 24.58 15.98
C ASN A 288 -1.22 23.10 16.45
N VAL A 289 -0.03 22.64 16.83
CA VAL A 289 0.24 21.28 17.35
C VAL A 289 0.86 21.30 18.75
N GLN A 290 0.34 22.17 19.62
CA GLN A 290 0.95 22.48 20.93
C GLN A 290 1.02 21.24 21.83
N VAL A 291 -0.06 20.46 21.93
CA VAL A 291 -0.10 19.26 22.77
C VAL A 291 0.92 18.23 22.30
N LEU A 292 1.06 18.05 20.99
CA LEU A 292 2.06 17.16 20.41
C LEU A 292 3.48 17.61 20.77
N GLN A 293 3.78 18.90 20.63
CA GLN A 293 5.10 19.46 20.96
C GLN A 293 5.45 19.33 22.44
N GLU A 294 4.48 19.55 23.33
CA GLU A 294 4.64 19.32 24.78
C GLU A 294 5.01 17.87 25.08
N MET A 295 4.23 16.93 24.56
CA MET A 295 4.47 15.50 24.77
C MET A 295 5.85 15.05 24.28
N VAL A 296 6.32 15.57 23.14
CA VAL A 296 7.68 15.30 22.63
C VAL A 296 8.75 15.86 23.58
N LYS A 297 8.57 17.09 24.10
CA LYS A 297 9.49 17.70 25.07
C LYS A 297 9.55 16.93 26.39
N GLU A 298 8.44 16.34 26.81
CA GLU A 298 8.34 15.47 27.99
C GLU A 298 8.92 14.06 27.75
N GLY A 299 9.44 13.78 26.54
CA GLY A 299 9.98 12.48 26.17
C GLY A 299 8.91 11.39 26.01
N LYS A 300 7.63 11.77 25.90
CA LYS A 300 6.50 10.83 25.77
C LYS A 300 6.31 10.32 24.35
N GLY A 301 6.92 10.95 23.35
CA GLY A 301 6.85 10.45 21.98
C GLY A 301 7.91 11.02 21.06
N VAL A 302 7.96 10.43 19.87
CA VAL A 302 8.86 10.79 18.78
C VAL A 302 8.05 11.20 17.56
N VAL A 303 8.45 12.31 16.92
CA VAL A 303 7.92 12.73 15.62
C VAL A 303 9.03 12.68 14.59
N THR A 304 8.81 11.97 13.48
CA THR A 304 9.76 11.84 12.37
C THR A 304 9.10 12.15 11.04
N GLU A 305 9.88 12.54 10.03
CA GLU A 305 9.37 12.76 8.67
C GLU A 305 9.35 11.45 7.85
N TRP A 306 10.18 10.48 8.23
CA TRP A 306 10.29 9.19 7.59
C TRP A 306 10.82 8.12 8.56
N CYS A 307 10.44 6.86 8.33
CA CYS A 307 10.94 5.72 9.10
C CYS A 307 10.93 4.42 8.30
N GLN A 308 11.68 3.42 8.76
CA GLN A 308 11.58 2.04 8.28
C GLN A 308 10.35 1.37 8.91
N GLN A 309 9.16 1.67 8.38
CA GLN A 309 7.87 1.24 8.94
C GLN A 309 7.81 -0.26 9.28
N GLU A 310 8.30 -1.14 8.39
CA GLU A 310 8.31 -2.59 8.63
C GLU A 310 9.08 -3.00 9.90
N LYS A 311 10.19 -2.30 10.21
CA LYS A 311 10.97 -2.54 11.43
C LYS A 311 10.24 -2.03 12.66
N ILE A 312 9.63 -0.85 12.57
CA ILE A 312 8.83 -0.27 13.66
C ILE A 312 7.66 -1.18 13.99
N LEU A 313 6.87 -1.60 12.99
CA LEU A 313 5.71 -2.48 13.19
C LEU A 313 6.11 -3.84 13.79
N SER A 314 7.33 -4.30 13.56
CA SER A 314 7.85 -5.54 14.14
C SER A 314 8.47 -5.37 15.53
N HIS A 315 8.59 -4.13 16.01
CA HIS A 315 9.23 -3.84 17.29
C HIS A 315 8.31 -4.20 18.47
N MET A 316 8.87 -4.82 19.51
CA MET A 316 8.08 -5.35 20.63
C MET A 316 7.38 -4.27 21.46
N ALA A 317 7.84 -3.02 21.38
CA ALA A 317 7.24 -1.89 22.08
C ALA A 317 5.93 -1.41 21.44
N ILE A 318 5.68 -1.70 20.15
CA ILE A 318 4.46 -1.27 19.49
C ILE A 318 3.25 -1.99 20.10
N SER A 319 2.24 -1.21 20.46
CA SER A 319 0.96 -1.67 21.01
C SER A 319 -0.15 -1.55 19.98
N CYS A 320 -0.22 -0.42 19.29
CA CYS A 320 -1.22 -0.11 18.29
C CYS A 320 -0.68 0.77 17.14
N PHE A 321 -1.43 0.89 16.04
CA PHE A 321 -1.02 1.49 14.77
C PHE A 321 -2.25 2.19 14.22
N VAL A 322 -2.21 3.51 14.28
CA VAL A 322 -3.23 4.37 13.72
C VAL A 322 -2.81 4.68 12.29
N MET A 323 -3.62 4.23 11.33
CA MET A 323 -3.28 4.31 9.91
C MET A 323 -4.47 4.66 9.03
N HIS A 324 -4.16 5.22 7.86
CA HIS A 324 -5.16 5.54 6.85
C HIS A 324 -5.68 4.35 6.03
N CYS A 325 -5.31 3.12 6.38
CA CYS A 325 -5.76 1.90 5.69
C CYS A 325 -5.19 1.69 4.26
N GLY A 326 -4.12 2.38 3.87
CA GLY A 326 -3.45 2.14 2.59
C GLY A 326 -2.88 0.72 2.50
N TRP A 327 -3.10 0.05 1.35
CA TRP A 327 -2.91 -1.40 1.23
C TRP A 327 -1.50 -1.91 1.55
N ASN A 328 -0.45 -1.17 1.20
CA ASN A 328 0.92 -1.57 1.57
C ASN A 328 1.11 -1.59 3.09
N SER A 329 0.65 -0.55 3.80
CA SER A 329 0.68 -0.54 5.27
C SER A 329 -0.21 -1.65 5.83
N THR A 330 -1.37 -1.94 5.20
CA THR A 330 -2.27 -3.02 5.64
C THR A 330 -1.59 -4.38 5.56
N ILE A 331 -0.93 -4.67 4.44
CA ILE A 331 -0.17 -5.92 4.25
C ILE A 331 1.05 -5.98 5.18
N GLU A 332 1.79 -4.88 5.35
CA GLU A 332 2.89 -4.81 6.30
C GLU A 332 2.41 -5.08 7.74
N THR A 333 1.27 -4.50 8.12
CA THR A 333 0.57 -4.77 9.39
C THR A 333 0.20 -6.24 9.47
N VAL A 334 -0.59 -6.81 8.55
CA VAL A 334 -0.98 -8.23 8.55
C VAL A 334 0.22 -9.18 8.78
N VAL A 335 1.39 -8.87 8.22
CA VAL A 335 2.60 -9.68 8.40
C VAL A 335 3.39 -9.31 9.68
N ALA A 336 3.28 -8.08 10.19
CA ALA A 336 4.01 -7.62 11.36
C ALA A 336 3.21 -7.75 12.68
N TYR A 337 1.95 -7.31 12.73
CA TYR A 337 1.15 -6.99 13.93
C TYR A 337 -0.38 -6.87 13.61
N PRO A 338 -1.35 -6.99 14.56
CA PRO A 338 -2.76 -6.56 14.31
C PRO A 338 -2.84 -5.05 13.95
N LEU A 339 -3.99 -4.45 13.59
CA LEU A 339 -4.42 -3.05 13.85
C LEU A 339 -5.38 -2.44 12.79
N ASP A 340 -5.92 -1.25 13.09
CA ASP A 340 -7.11 -0.56 12.53
C ASP A 340 -7.17 -0.36 11.00
N ALA A 341 -8.27 -0.83 10.41
CA ALA A 341 -8.88 -0.42 9.14
C ALA A 341 -10.22 -1.15 8.95
N ARG A 342 -11.12 -0.68 8.09
CA ARG A 342 -12.40 -1.38 7.87
C ARG A 342 -12.29 -2.81 7.33
N LEU A 343 -11.45 -3.08 6.32
CA LEU A 343 -11.17 -4.46 5.89
C LEU A 343 -10.51 -5.24 7.03
N LEU A 344 -9.66 -4.57 7.81
CA LEU A 344 -9.07 -5.14 9.03
C LEU A 344 -10.15 -5.41 10.11
N VAL A 345 -11.30 -4.72 10.12
CA VAL A 345 -12.38 -4.90 11.10
C VAL A 345 -13.38 -5.96 10.64
N ASP A 346 -14.01 -5.71 9.50
CA ASP A 346 -15.21 -6.43 9.06
C ASP A 346 -14.87 -7.76 8.38
N VAL A 347 -13.69 -7.86 7.75
CA VAL A 347 -13.25 -9.05 7.01
C VAL A 347 -12.16 -9.81 7.77
N PHE A 348 -11.10 -9.12 8.22
CA PHE A 348 -9.96 -9.78 8.86
C PHE A 348 -10.08 -9.85 10.39
N GLY A 349 -10.90 -8.98 11.01
CA GLY A 349 -11.13 -8.97 12.45
C GLY A 349 -9.92 -8.64 13.34
N ILE A 350 -8.97 -7.85 12.84
CA ILE A 350 -7.75 -7.43 13.53
C ILE A 350 -7.66 -5.91 13.80
N GLY A 351 -8.75 -5.15 13.60
CA GLY A 351 -8.77 -3.69 13.81
C GLY A 351 -10.12 -3.14 14.28
N VAL A 352 -10.16 -1.83 14.61
CA VAL A 352 -11.37 -1.10 15.04
C VAL A 352 -11.41 0.26 14.36
N ARG A 353 -12.44 0.52 13.54
CA ARG A 353 -12.59 1.77 12.80
C ARG A 353 -12.85 2.96 13.73
N MET A 354 -12.07 4.03 13.56
CA MET A 354 -12.40 5.37 14.06
C MET A 354 -13.57 5.97 13.27
N LYS A 355 -14.68 6.26 13.96
CA LYS A 355 -15.87 6.88 13.37
C LYS A 355 -15.82 8.40 13.52
N ASN A 356 -16.27 9.11 12.49
CA ASN A 356 -16.63 10.52 12.64
C ASN A 356 -18.14 10.55 12.90
N ASP A 357 -18.55 11.03 14.05
CA ASP A 357 -19.96 11.00 14.46
C ASP A 357 -20.81 11.77 13.46
N ALA A 358 -21.85 11.10 12.95
CA ALA A 358 -22.70 11.58 11.87
C ALA A 358 -23.65 12.68 12.35
N VAL A 359 -23.16 13.92 12.44
CA VAL A 359 -23.92 15.16 12.20
C VAL A 359 -22.98 16.24 11.62
N ASP A 360 -21.74 16.35 12.11
CA ASP A 360 -20.82 17.46 11.74
C ASP A 360 -19.46 17.01 11.15
N GLY A 361 -19.20 15.70 11.03
CA GLY A 361 -18.05 15.17 10.26
C GLY A 361 -16.66 15.28 10.92
N GLU A 362 -16.57 15.78 12.16
CA GLU A 362 -15.30 15.92 12.88
C GLU A 362 -14.97 14.69 13.76
N LEU A 363 -13.70 14.31 13.79
CA LEU A 363 -13.16 13.27 14.67
C LEU A 363 -13.19 13.77 16.13
N LYS A 364 -13.55 12.90 17.08
CA LYS A 364 -13.58 13.24 18.50
C LYS A 364 -12.43 12.60 19.26
N VAL A 365 -11.99 13.26 20.33
CA VAL A 365 -10.91 12.75 21.21
C VAL A 365 -11.33 11.42 21.83
N GLU A 366 -12.57 11.35 22.33
CA GLU A 366 -13.15 10.17 22.98
C GLU A 366 -13.21 8.96 22.04
N GLU A 367 -13.42 9.20 20.73
CA GLU A 367 -13.42 8.12 19.75
C GLU A 367 -12.02 7.55 19.51
N VAL A 368 -10.99 8.40 19.48
CA VAL A 368 -9.59 7.96 19.37
C VAL A 368 -9.21 7.15 20.61
N GLU A 369 -9.57 7.63 21.80
CA GLU A 369 -9.35 6.92 23.07
C GLU A 369 -10.03 5.55 23.08
N ARG A 370 -11.32 5.49 22.69
CA ARG A 370 -12.08 4.24 22.58
C ARG A 370 -11.42 3.25 21.63
N CYS A 371 -10.93 3.73 20.47
CA CYS A 371 -10.28 2.87 19.49
C CYS A 371 -8.95 2.31 20.01
N ILE A 372 -8.12 3.15 20.63
CA ILE A 372 -6.86 2.72 21.26
C ILE A 372 -7.14 1.66 22.32
N GLU A 373 -8.08 1.93 23.24
CA GLU A 373 -8.46 0.98 24.28
C GLU A 373 -8.94 -0.36 23.69
N ALA A 374 -9.84 -0.33 22.71
CA ALA A 374 -10.40 -1.54 22.13
C ALA A 374 -9.34 -2.46 21.49
N VAL A 375 -8.25 -1.90 20.95
CA VAL A 375 -7.17 -2.69 20.32
C VAL A 375 -6.06 -3.09 21.29
N THR A 376 -5.91 -2.41 22.43
CA THR A 376 -4.87 -2.72 23.42
C THR A 376 -5.39 -3.58 24.57
N GLU A 377 -6.65 -3.39 24.99
CA GLU A 377 -7.19 -3.87 26.25
C GLU A 377 -8.39 -4.83 26.08
N GLY A 378 -8.59 -5.70 27.08
CA GLY A 378 -9.72 -6.64 27.11
C GLY A 378 -9.61 -7.87 26.20
N SER A 379 -10.68 -8.67 26.18
CA SER A 379 -10.77 -9.92 25.41
C SER A 379 -10.80 -9.68 23.90
N ALA A 380 -11.47 -8.61 23.44
CA ALA A 380 -11.51 -8.24 22.04
C ALA A 380 -10.10 -7.97 21.47
N ALA A 381 -9.26 -7.25 22.23
CA ALA A 381 -7.86 -7.04 21.87
C ALA A 381 -7.06 -8.35 21.82
N ALA A 382 -7.32 -9.28 22.74
CA ALA A 382 -6.68 -10.60 22.72
C ALA A 382 -7.09 -11.43 21.48
N ASP A 383 -8.37 -11.38 21.10
CA ASP A 383 -8.88 -12.05 19.90
C ASP A 383 -8.30 -11.44 18.61
N MET A 384 -8.18 -10.11 18.55
CA MET A 384 -7.52 -9.42 17.42
C MET A 384 -6.05 -9.82 17.29
N ARG A 385 -5.30 -9.90 18.41
CA ARG A 385 -3.91 -10.37 18.42
C ARG A 385 -3.77 -11.82 17.96
N ARG A 386 -4.69 -12.71 18.38
CA ARG A 386 -4.71 -14.11 17.93
C ARG A 386 -4.91 -14.19 16.42
N ARG A 387 -5.95 -13.55 15.90
CA ARG A 387 -6.24 -13.52 14.45
C ARG A 387 -5.09 -12.95 13.62
N ALA A 388 -4.45 -11.87 14.09
CA ALA A 388 -3.30 -11.31 13.40
C ALA A 388 -2.10 -12.28 13.38
N THR A 389 -1.91 -13.08 14.43
CA THR A 389 -0.87 -14.11 14.47
C THR A 389 -1.16 -15.24 13.46
N GLU A 390 -2.42 -15.64 13.34
CA GLU A 390 -2.87 -16.64 12.36
C GLU A 390 -2.64 -16.12 10.92
N LEU A 391 -3.04 -14.88 10.63
CA LEU A 391 -2.83 -14.26 9.32
C LEU A 391 -1.35 -14.09 8.99
N LYS A 392 -0.52 -13.71 9.97
CA LYS A 392 0.94 -13.65 9.80
C LYS A 392 1.52 -15.02 9.44
N HIS A 393 1.02 -16.09 10.05
CA HIS A 393 1.45 -17.44 9.74
C HIS A 393 1.00 -17.86 8.33
N ALA A 394 -0.24 -17.55 7.94
CA ALA A 394 -0.77 -17.80 6.61
C ALA A 394 0.05 -17.06 5.53
N ALA A 395 0.31 -15.76 5.74
CA ALA A 395 1.15 -14.95 4.86
C ALA A 395 2.56 -15.54 4.64
N ARG A 396 3.20 -16.05 5.71
CA ARG A 396 4.49 -16.73 5.61
C ARG A 396 4.40 -18.03 4.85
N SER A 397 3.35 -18.82 5.10
CA SER A 397 3.12 -20.11 4.45
C SER A 397 2.84 -19.93 2.96
N ALA A 398 2.09 -18.89 2.57
CA ALA A 398 1.82 -18.56 1.17
C ALA A 398 3.10 -18.26 0.36
N MET A 399 4.08 -17.61 0.99
CA MET A 399 5.37 -17.27 0.37
C MET A 399 6.44 -18.37 0.49
N ALA A 400 6.21 -19.39 1.31
CA ALA A 400 7.15 -20.51 1.46
C ALA A 400 7.16 -21.40 0.21
N PRO A 401 8.21 -22.21 -0.03
CA PRO A 401 8.22 -23.17 -1.14
C PRO A 401 6.98 -24.07 -1.11
N GLY A 402 6.26 -24.13 -2.23
CA GLY A 402 4.99 -24.87 -2.35
C GLY A 402 3.76 -24.14 -1.80
N GLY A 403 3.92 -22.94 -1.25
CA GLY A 403 2.82 -22.06 -0.83
C GLY A 403 2.06 -21.46 -2.02
N SER A 404 0.84 -20.98 -1.76
CA SER A 404 -0.07 -20.46 -2.79
C SER A 404 0.55 -19.35 -3.65
N SER A 405 1.13 -18.33 -3.01
CA SER A 405 1.77 -17.21 -3.71
C SER A 405 3.07 -17.63 -4.41
N ALA A 406 3.85 -18.53 -3.81
CA ALA A 406 5.05 -19.07 -4.44
C ALA A 406 4.72 -19.84 -5.73
N LEU A 407 3.70 -20.70 -5.70
CA LEU A 407 3.22 -21.43 -6.87
C LEU A 407 2.67 -20.50 -7.95
N ASN A 408 1.94 -19.45 -7.56
CA ASN A 408 1.44 -18.44 -8.51
C ASN A 408 2.58 -17.66 -9.18
N LEU A 409 3.63 -17.32 -8.42
CA LEU A 409 4.84 -16.72 -8.97
C LEU A 409 5.55 -17.66 -9.94
N ASP A 410 5.75 -18.93 -9.57
CA ASP A 410 6.38 -19.94 -10.42
C ASP A 410 5.60 -20.15 -11.72
N SER A 411 4.26 -20.21 -11.64
CA SER A 411 3.38 -20.31 -12.81
C SER A 411 3.52 -19.08 -13.70
N PHE A 412 3.50 -17.87 -13.14
CA PHE A 412 3.70 -16.64 -13.90
C PHE A 412 5.06 -16.63 -14.61
N ILE A 413 6.13 -17.04 -13.92
CA ILE A 413 7.49 -17.11 -14.47
C ILE A 413 7.60 -18.15 -15.59
N SER A 414 7.00 -19.33 -15.40
CA SER A 414 6.93 -20.35 -16.43
C SER A 414 6.22 -19.82 -17.67
N ASP A 415 5.09 -19.14 -17.51
CA ASP A 415 4.31 -18.63 -18.64
C ASP A 415 5.03 -17.53 -19.43
N ILE A 416 5.90 -16.72 -18.81
CA ILE A 416 6.68 -15.68 -19.51
C ILE A 416 7.93 -16.23 -20.18
N THR A 417 8.45 -17.39 -19.75
CA THR A 417 9.68 -18.00 -20.30
C THR A 417 9.40 -18.97 -21.45
N ILE A 418 8.14 -19.35 -21.65
CA ILE A 418 7.67 -20.17 -22.77
C ILE A 418 7.41 -19.31 -24.04
N ILE A 419 7.43 -17.98 -23.91
CA ILE A 419 7.17 -16.99 -24.98
C ILE A 419 8.49 -16.61 -25.66
#